data_AF-A0A2B4R633-F1
#
_entry.id   AF-A0A2B4R633-F1
#
_cell.length_a   1.000
_cell.length_b   1.000
_cell.length_c   1.000
_cell.angle_alpha   90.00
_cell.angle_beta   90.00
_cell.angle_gamma   90.00
#
_symmetry.space_group_name_H-M   'P 1'
#
loop_
_entity.id
_entity.type
_entity.pdbx_description
1 polymer ?
#
loop_
_entity_poly.entity_id
_entity_poly.type
_entity_poly.pdbx_seq_one_letter_code
_entity_poly.pdbx_strand_id
1 'polypeptide(L)'
;MIKQICYPEVAKFSTEATEQGCRHEPFAIRTYEELMKTTLVNFKVKECGLVINEDMPWLHAPPDLFCECDCCDEGIGEVKCPLCLENCDFESYVQKSNTCLTKDSQGRYTLPHDQSYYYQVQQQLFTTKRPFCDFVVCAVGLDQVMLVHQRILPGKPHWDSVVPKLENFWRVCVLPEILGRWSTRRDPLGWLDCVIIHEAQTLLFQIDKNIKGFQRATLGAVRQFDVMAGDFI
;
A
#
# COMPACT_ATOMS: atom_id res chain seq x y z
N MET A 1 0.21 7.75 -13.21
CA MET A 1 -0.42 6.54 -12.65
C MET A 1 0.06 5.25 -13.31
N ILE A 2 -0.46 4.78 -14.46
CA ILE A 2 -0.05 3.46 -15.03
C ILE A 2 1.46 3.32 -15.21
N LYS A 3 2.14 4.36 -15.72
CA LYS A 3 3.60 4.33 -15.88
C LYS A 3 4.38 4.23 -14.56
N GLN A 4 3.87 4.85 -13.49
CA GLN A 4 4.49 4.78 -12.16
C GLN A 4 4.34 3.38 -11.55
N ILE A 5 3.24 2.69 -11.87
CA ILE A 5 2.96 1.34 -11.39
C ILE A 5 3.76 0.30 -12.17
N CYS A 6 3.79 0.40 -13.51
CA CYS A 6 4.36 -0.64 -14.37
C CYS A 6 5.85 -0.43 -14.70
N TYR A 7 6.37 0.79 -14.52
CA TYR A 7 7.77 1.15 -14.84
C TYR A 7 8.38 1.99 -13.70
N PRO A 8 8.57 1.41 -12.50
CA PRO A 8 9.02 2.15 -11.33
C PRO A 8 10.42 2.75 -11.50
N GLU A 9 11.30 2.15 -12.31
CA GLU A 9 12.65 2.64 -12.58
C GLU A 9 12.70 4.04 -13.23
N VAL A 10 11.68 4.40 -14.01
CA VAL A 10 11.56 5.71 -14.68
C VAL A 10 10.72 6.71 -13.89
N ALA A 11 10.20 6.31 -12.72
CA ALA A 11 9.29 7.12 -11.92
C ALA A 11 9.71 7.22 -10.45
N LYS A 12 11.02 7.35 -10.21
CA LYS A 12 11.56 7.55 -8.85
C LYS A 12 11.08 8.88 -8.27
N PHE A 13 10.41 8.83 -7.14
CA PHE A 13 9.99 9.98 -6.37
C PHE A 13 10.93 10.15 -5.18
N SER A 14 11.51 11.35 -5.03
CA SER A 14 12.26 11.74 -3.84
C SER A 14 11.97 13.20 -3.52
N THR A 15 11.77 13.46 -2.24
CA THR A 15 11.59 14.79 -1.64
C THR A 15 12.37 14.83 -0.33
N GLU A 16 12.67 16.02 0.16
CA GLU A 16 13.31 16.20 1.47
C GLU A 16 12.55 15.48 2.60
N ALA A 17 11.21 15.56 2.57
CA ALA A 17 10.36 14.88 3.54
C ALA A 17 10.48 13.34 3.48
N THR A 18 10.55 12.76 2.28
CA THR A 18 10.72 11.31 2.13
C THR A 18 12.12 10.87 2.52
N GLU A 19 13.17 11.63 2.18
CA GLU A 19 14.55 11.30 2.52
C GLU A 19 14.77 11.34 4.04
N GLN A 20 14.23 12.36 4.71
CA GLN A 20 14.29 12.45 6.16
C GLN A 20 13.48 11.33 6.83
N GLY A 21 12.31 11.00 6.29
CA GLY A 21 11.51 9.86 6.74
C GLY A 21 12.33 8.57 6.74
N CYS A 22 12.90 8.20 5.58
CA CYS A 22 13.74 7.02 5.45
C CYS A 22 14.97 7.04 6.38
N ARG A 23 15.56 8.22 6.62
CA ARG A 23 16.72 8.35 7.51
C ARG A 23 16.40 8.06 8.97
N HIS A 24 15.22 8.46 9.44
CA HIS A 24 14.84 8.34 10.85
C HIS A 24 14.00 7.09 11.16
N GLU A 25 13.42 6.45 10.16
CA GLU A 25 12.57 5.26 10.34
C GLU A 25 13.23 4.11 11.13
N PRO A 26 14.48 3.67 10.85
CA PRO A 26 15.11 2.61 11.65
C PRO A 26 15.26 2.98 13.13
N PHE A 27 15.52 4.26 13.40
CA PHE A 27 15.64 4.76 14.76
C PHE A 27 14.28 4.84 15.46
N ALA A 28 13.23 5.25 14.75
CA ALA A 28 11.86 5.28 15.25
C ALA A 28 11.35 3.87 15.56
N ILE A 29 11.60 2.89 14.69
CA ILE A 29 11.26 1.47 14.92
C ILE A 29 11.94 0.96 16.19
N ARG A 30 13.25 1.20 16.35
CA ARG A 30 13.99 0.79 17.55
C ARG A 30 13.44 1.44 18.81
N THR A 31 13.11 2.73 18.75
CA THR A 31 12.57 3.46 19.90
C THR A 31 11.19 2.93 20.29
N TYR A 32 10.35 2.63 19.30
CA TYR A 32 9.06 1.97 19.51
C TYR A 32 9.23 0.57 20.12
N GLU A 33 10.17 -0.23 19.61
CA GLU A 33 10.43 -1.57 20.15
C GLU A 33 10.82 -1.53 21.64
N GLU A 34 11.74 -0.64 22.02
CA GLU A 34 12.16 -0.46 23.42
C GLU A 34 11.00 0.02 24.30
N LEU A 35 10.15 0.93 23.81
CA LEU A 35 8.95 1.35 24.54
C LEU A 35 8.02 0.16 24.81
N MET A 36 7.72 -0.63 23.77
CA MET A 36 6.78 -1.74 23.89
C MET A 36 7.31 -2.85 24.81
N LYS A 37 8.64 -3.09 24.84
CA LYS A 37 9.29 -4.03 25.78
C LYS A 37 9.09 -3.68 27.25
N THR A 38 8.78 -2.42 27.59
CA THR A 38 8.48 -2.03 28.98
C THR A 38 7.12 -2.51 29.47
N THR A 39 6.22 -2.87 28.55
CA THR A 39 4.82 -3.23 28.86
C THR A 39 4.44 -4.63 28.40
N LEU A 40 5.06 -5.15 27.34
CA LEU A 40 4.73 -6.42 26.70
C LEU A 40 5.80 -7.49 26.96
N VAL A 41 5.35 -8.74 27.08
CA VAL A 41 6.23 -9.89 27.42
C VAL A 41 6.99 -10.35 26.18
N ASN A 42 8.33 -10.31 26.24
CA ASN A 42 9.22 -10.74 25.15
C ASN A 42 8.89 -10.12 23.78
N PHE A 43 8.47 -8.84 23.79
CA PHE A 43 8.11 -8.13 22.57
C PHE A 43 9.29 -8.04 21.59
N LYS A 44 8.99 -8.32 20.32
CA LYS A 44 9.94 -8.26 19.21
C LYS A 44 9.29 -7.58 18.02
N VAL A 45 10.12 -6.86 17.27
CA VAL A 45 9.78 -6.39 15.93
C VAL A 45 10.66 -7.07 14.90
N LYS A 46 10.11 -7.25 13.70
CA LYS A 46 10.83 -7.74 12.54
C LYS A 46 10.55 -6.81 11.38
N GLU A 47 11.60 -6.22 10.81
CA GLU A 47 11.50 -5.42 9.59
C GLU A 47 10.89 -6.26 8.46
N CYS A 48 10.03 -5.62 7.67
CA CYS A 48 9.32 -6.25 6.57
C CYS A 48 9.61 -5.56 5.24
N GLY A 49 9.59 -6.35 4.17
CA GLY A 49 9.56 -5.84 2.80
C GLY A 49 8.13 -5.85 2.25
N LEU A 50 8.03 -6.02 0.94
CA LEU A 50 6.75 -6.17 0.26
C LEU A 50 6.05 -7.49 0.66
N VAL A 51 4.82 -7.41 1.13
CA VAL A 51 3.96 -8.58 1.36
C VAL A 51 2.94 -8.69 0.24
N ILE A 52 2.79 -9.89 -0.33
CA ILE A 52 1.79 -10.21 -1.36
C ILE A 52 0.62 -10.94 -0.69
N ASN A 53 -0.62 -10.54 -1.02
CA ASN A 53 -1.80 -11.22 -0.51
C ASN A 53 -1.90 -12.63 -1.14
N GLU A 54 -2.06 -13.66 -0.31
CA GLU A 54 -2.10 -15.05 -0.75
C GLU A 54 -3.30 -15.39 -1.64
N ASP A 55 -4.47 -14.83 -1.34
CA ASP A 55 -5.72 -15.11 -2.05
C ASP A 55 -5.87 -14.23 -3.30
N MET A 56 -5.25 -13.04 -3.27
CA MET A 56 -5.28 -12.04 -4.34
C MET A 56 -3.85 -11.56 -4.65
N PRO A 57 -3.03 -12.32 -5.40
CA PRO A 57 -1.60 -12.00 -5.61
C PRO A 57 -1.32 -10.67 -6.32
N TRP A 58 -2.35 -10.04 -6.89
CA TRP A 58 -2.29 -8.71 -7.49
C TRP A 58 -2.38 -7.59 -6.43
N LEU A 59 -2.73 -7.91 -5.19
CA LEU A 59 -2.65 -7.02 -4.03
C LEU A 59 -1.35 -7.27 -3.27
N HIS A 60 -0.71 -6.16 -2.91
CA HIS A 60 0.46 -6.16 -2.07
C HIS A 60 0.46 -4.92 -1.19
N ALA A 61 1.22 -4.99 -0.11
CA ALA A 61 1.42 -3.89 0.81
C ALA A 61 2.79 -4.03 1.49
N PRO A 62 3.54 -2.93 1.66
CA PRO A 62 4.74 -2.92 2.47
C PRO A 62 4.42 -2.34 3.85
N PRO A 63 4.11 -3.15 4.88
CA PRO A 63 4.19 -2.67 6.26
C PRO A 63 5.66 -2.45 6.65
N ASP A 64 5.93 -1.50 7.54
CA ASP A 64 7.31 -1.22 7.97
C ASP A 64 7.86 -2.33 8.88
N LEU A 65 6.99 -2.93 9.70
CA LEU A 65 7.36 -4.03 10.60
C LEU A 65 6.23 -5.03 10.85
N PHE A 66 6.62 -6.23 11.24
CA PHE A 66 5.79 -7.16 12.02
C PHE A 66 6.13 -7.04 13.49
N CYS A 67 5.14 -7.19 14.36
CA CYS A 67 5.33 -7.19 15.81
C CYS A 67 4.67 -8.41 16.46
N GLU A 68 5.36 -8.97 17.45
CA GLU A 68 4.91 -10.15 18.19
C GLU A 68 5.29 -10.05 19.67
N CYS A 69 4.49 -10.69 20.54
CA CYS A 69 4.82 -10.88 21.95
C CYS A 69 4.10 -12.12 22.48
N ASP A 70 4.53 -12.62 23.65
CA ASP A 70 4.00 -13.86 24.21
C ASP A 70 2.56 -13.72 24.78
N CYS A 71 2.06 -12.48 24.88
CA CYS A 71 0.76 -12.18 25.52
C CYS A 71 -0.33 -11.68 24.56
N CYS A 72 -0.03 -11.47 23.27
CA CYS A 72 -0.97 -10.92 22.29
C CYS A 72 -0.85 -11.61 20.94
N ASP A 73 -1.81 -11.37 20.05
CA ASP A 73 -1.70 -11.77 18.65
C ASP A 73 -0.55 -11.03 17.93
N GLU A 74 -0.02 -11.64 16.88
CA GLU A 74 0.95 -11.01 15.98
C GLU A 74 0.29 -9.90 15.14
N GLY A 75 0.92 -8.74 15.07
CA GLY A 75 0.45 -7.59 14.30
C GLY A 75 1.47 -7.06 13.30
N ILE A 76 1.14 -5.93 12.70
CA ILE A 76 2.05 -5.11 11.90
C ILE A 76 2.23 -3.72 12.53
N GLY A 77 3.19 -2.96 12.03
CA GLY A 77 3.35 -1.55 12.35
C GLY A 77 3.63 -0.71 11.10
N GLU A 78 3.18 0.53 11.16
CA GLU A 78 3.43 1.57 10.17
C GLU A 78 4.00 2.78 10.92
N VAL A 79 5.21 3.20 10.54
CA VAL A 79 6.00 4.24 11.21
C VAL A 79 6.09 5.47 10.32
N LYS A 80 5.80 6.63 10.88
CA LYS A 80 5.95 7.93 10.23
C LYS A 80 6.88 8.84 11.01
N CYS A 81 7.77 9.50 10.28
CA CYS A 81 8.69 10.51 10.80
C CYS A 81 8.48 11.83 10.02
N PRO A 82 7.44 12.61 10.32
CA PRO A 82 7.06 13.76 9.50
C PRO A 82 8.07 14.91 9.61
N LEU A 83 8.53 15.45 8.49
CA LEU A 83 9.44 16.62 8.46
C LEU A 83 8.85 17.86 9.16
N CYS A 84 7.55 18.06 9.03
CA CYS A 84 6.85 19.19 9.66
C CYS A 84 6.57 18.99 11.16
N LEU A 85 7.00 17.88 11.77
CA LEU A 85 6.94 17.68 13.21
C LEU A 85 8.26 18.17 13.83
N GLU A 86 8.31 19.48 14.07
CA GLU A 86 9.48 20.17 14.60
C GLU A 86 9.51 20.12 16.13
N ASN A 87 10.71 20.05 16.71
CA ASN A 87 10.94 20.14 18.16
C ASN A 87 10.15 19.15 19.04
N CYS A 88 9.65 18.05 18.45
CA CYS A 88 8.79 17.08 19.14
C CYS A 88 7.45 17.67 19.66
N ASP A 89 6.99 18.77 19.08
CA ASP A 89 5.73 19.40 19.48
C ASP A 89 4.53 18.82 18.71
N PHE A 90 3.96 17.76 19.26
CA PHE A 90 2.75 17.14 18.73
C PHE A 90 1.50 18.03 18.85
N GLU A 91 1.46 18.97 19.80
CA GLU A 91 0.32 19.90 19.95
C GLU A 91 0.25 20.87 18.78
N SER A 92 1.39 21.47 18.42
CA SER A 92 1.47 22.32 17.23
C SER A 92 1.32 21.52 15.94
N TYR A 93 1.82 20.28 15.90
CA TYR A 93 1.76 19.43 14.71
C TYR A 93 0.32 19.13 14.28
N VAL A 94 -0.57 18.77 15.20
CA VAL A 94 -1.98 18.46 14.86
C VAL A 94 -2.76 19.66 14.30
N GLN A 95 -2.25 20.88 14.46
CA GLN A 95 -2.85 22.09 13.90
C GLN A 95 -2.35 22.39 12.46
N LYS A 96 -1.31 21.70 11.99
CA LYS A 96 -0.77 21.89 10.63
C LYS A 96 -1.68 21.21 9.60
N SER A 97 -1.79 21.79 8.41
CA SER A 97 -2.63 21.26 7.34
C SER A 97 -2.15 19.91 6.77
N ASN A 98 -0.88 19.57 6.93
CA ASN A 98 -0.25 18.34 6.45
C ASN A 98 0.03 17.32 7.56
N THR A 99 -0.69 17.42 8.69
CA THR A 99 -0.61 16.44 9.78
C THR A 99 -1.20 15.09 9.39
N CYS A 100 -0.60 14.00 9.89
CA CYS A 100 -1.19 12.66 9.86
C CYS A 100 -2.01 12.32 11.11
N LEU A 101 -2.10 13.25 12.07
CA LEU A 101 -2.75 13.04 13.36
C LEU A 101 -3.80 14.11 13.65
N THR A 102 -4.85 13.70 14.34
CA THR A 102 -5.82 14.56 15.03
C THR A 102 -5.93 14.15 16.50
N LYS A 103 -6.71 14.89 17.27
CA LYS A 103 -7.08 14.52 18.64
C LYS A 103 -8.52 14.04 18.71
N ASP A 104 -8.74 12.96 19.45
CA ASP A 104 -10.09 12.50 19.79
C ASP A 104 -10.73 13.36 20.91
N SER A 105 -11.97 13.04 21.27
CA SER A 105 -12.70 13.73 22.36
C SER A 105 -12.03 13.63 23.73
N GLN A 106 -11.08 12.71 23.91
CA GLN A 106 -10.29 12.52 25.14
C GLN A 106 -8.90 13.16 25.04
N GLY A 107 -8.60 13.85 23.94
CA GLY A 107 -7.32 14.51 23.70
C GLY A 107 -6.20 13.56 23.24
N ARG A 108 -6.50 12.30 22.89
CA ARG A 108 -5.51 11.33 22.42
C ARG A 108 -5.23 11.51 20.94
N TYR A 109 -3.97 11.34 20.54
CA TYR A 109 -3.57 11.37 19.14
C TYR A 109 -4.13 10.16 18.39
N THR A 110 -4.78 10.42 17.26
CA THR A 110 -5.40 9.41 16.41
C THR A 110 -5.18 9.73 14.94
N LEU A 111 -5.13 8.69 14.11
CA LEU A 111 -5.13 8.78 12.66
C LEU A 111 -6.57 9.02 12.17
N PRO A 112 -6.86 10.14 11.50
CA PRO A 112 -8.19 10.39 10.93
C PRO A 112 -8.55 9.35 9.86
N HIS A 113 -9.81 8.92 9.82
CA HIS A 113 -10.29 7.88 8.90
C HIS A 113 -10.43 8.36 7.45
N ASP A 114 -10.41 9.67 7.21
CA ASP A 114 -10.52 10.32 5.90
C ASP A 114 -9.16 10.63 5.25
N GLN A 115 -8.05 10.28 5.90
CA GLN A 115 -6.70 10.50 5.38
C GLN A 115 -6.13 9.29 4.62
N SER A 116 -5.23 9.56 3.67
CA SER A 116 -4.57 8.55 2.84
C SER A 116 -3.85 7.46 3.64
N TYR A 117 -3.22 7.82 4.76
CA TYR A 117 -2.52 6.86 5.62
C TYR A 117 -3.46 5.85 6.26
N TYR A 118 -4.71 6.21 6.56
CA TYR A 118 -5.69 5.26 7.08
C TYR A 118 -5.98 4.16 6.05
N TYR A 119 -6.19 4.54 4.78
CA TYR A 119 -6.39 3.58 3.71
C TYR A 119 -5.15 2.70 3.47
N GLN A 120 -3.95 3.26 3.61
CA GLN A 120 -2.70 2.50 3.54
C GLN A 120 -2.64 1.42 4.63
N VAL A 121 -2.90 1.80 5.90
CA VAL A 121 -2.93 0.86 7.02
C VAL A 121 -3.99 -0.21 6.82
N GLN A 122 -5.19 0.17 6.39
CA GLN A 122 -6.25 -0.79 6.09
C GLN A 122 -5.84 -1.78 4.98
N GLN A 123 -5.10 -1.33 3.97
CA GLN A 123 -4.60 -2.18 2.89
C GLN A 123 -3.54 -3.16 3.40
N GLN A 124 -2.63 -2.70 4.26
CA GLN A 124 -1.64 -3.56 4.90
C GLN A 124 -2.29 -4.62 5.77
N LEU A 125 -3.29 -4.25 6.59
CA LEU A 125 -4.08 -5.19 7.39
C LEU A 125 -4.77 -6.25 6.53
N PHE A 126 -5.43 -5.82 5.47
CA PHE A 126 -6.13 -6.71 4.54
C PHE A 126 -5.17 -7.66 3.80
N THR A 127 -4.02 -7.13 3.36
CA THR A 127 -3.01 -7.90 2.62
C THR A 127 -2.33 -8.95 3.51
N THR A 128 -1.97 -8.55 4.73
CA THR A 128 -1.21 -9.40 5.67
C THR A 128 -2.09 -10.31 6.53
N LYS A 129 -3.42 -10.14 6.45
CA LYS A 129 -4.42 -10.85 7.28
C LYS A 129 -4.13 -10.73 8.80
N ARG A 130 -3.54 -9.60 9.22
CA ARG A 130 -3.23 -9.35 10.64
C ARG A 130 -4.39 -8.67 11.38
N PRO A 131 -4.55 -8.94 12.68
CA PRO A 131 -5.66 -8.42 13.48
C PRO A 131 -5.50 -6.94 13.86
N PHE A 132 -4.30 -6.37 13.77
CA PHE A 132 -4.07 -4.96 14.06
C PHE A 132 -2.78 -4.42 13.42
N CYS A 133 -2.72 -3.10 13.31
CA CYS A 133 -1.56 -2.33 12.92
C CYS A 133 -1.32 -1.25 13.99
N ASP A 134 -0.12 -1.22 14.57
CA ASP A 134 0.27 -0.11 15.42
C ASP A 134 0.82 1.02 14.52
N PHE A 135 0.04 2.10 14.40
CA PHE A 135 0.44 3.31 13.68
C PHE A 135 1.25 4.20 14.61
N VAL A 136 2.53 4.40 14.30
CA VAL A 136 3.50 5.09 15.12
C VAL A 136 3.93 6.37 14.43
N VAL A 137 3.87 7.49 15.14
CA VAL A 137 4.43 8.76 14.65
C VAL A 137 5.55 9.18 15.59
N CYS A 138 6.75 9.32 15.04
CA CYS A 138 7.96 9.65 15.78
C CYS A 138 8.46 11.04 15.40
N ALA A 139 8.74 11.84 16.42
CA ALA A 139 9.49 13.08 16.31
C ALA A 139 10.93 12.86 16.79
N VAL A 140 11.89 13.30 15.99
CA VAL A 140 13.31 13.25 16.33
C VAL A 140 13.82 14.69 16.40
N GLY A 141 14.02 15.20 17.62
CA GLY A 141 14.66 16.47 17.89
C GLY A 141 16.19 16.34 18.03
N LEU A 142 16.86 17.43 18.38
CA LEU A 142 18.32 17.44 18.60
C LEU A 142 18.73 16.56 19.80
N ASP A 143 18.01 16.68 20.92
CA ASP A 143 18.33 16.02 22.19
C ASP A 143 17.18 15.17 22.76
N GLN A 144 16.06 15.08 22.04
CA GLN A 144 14.88 14.37 22.51
C GLN A 144 14.17 13.62 21.39
N VAL A 145 13.49 12.55 21.79
CA VAL A 145 12.68 11.71 20.91
C VAL A 145 11.35 11.53 21.57
N MET A 146 10.29 11.80 20.81
CA MET A 146 8.93 11.57 21.28
C MET A 146 8.18 10.76 20.24
N LEU A 147 7.39 9.82 20.73
CA LEU A 147 6.56 9.00 19.88
C LEU A 147 5.13 8.98 20.41
N VAL A 148 4.18 8.92 19.50
CA VAL A 148 2.79 8.59 19.79
C VAL A 148 2.42 7.38 18.94
N HIS A 149 1.61 6.48 19.48
CA HIS A 149 1.13 5.34 18.72
C HIS A 149 -0.36 5.10 18.95
N GLN A 150 -1.02 4.59 17.92
CA GLN A 150 -2.41 4.16 17.98
C GLN A 150 -2.53 2.76 17.37
N ARG A 151 -3.22 1.87 18.07
CA ARG A 151 -3.60 0.56 17.52
C ARG A 151 -4.82 0.70 16.62
N ILE A 152 -4.69 0.29 15.36
CA ILE A 152 -5.73 0.33 14.34
C ILE A 152 -6.17 -1.10 14.01
N LEU A 153 -7.48 -1.31 13.94
CA LEU A 153 -8.09 -2.61 13.64
C LEU A 153 -8.62 -2.66 12.20
N PRO A 154 -8.78 -3.87 11.61
CA PRO A 154 -9.42 -4.06 10.32
C PRO A 154 -10.83 -3.47 10.25
N GLY A 155 -11.06 -2.58 9.29
CA GLY A 155 -12.37 -2.02 8.96
C GLY A 155 -13.17 -2.97 8.09
N LYS A 156 -14.17 -3.65 8.66
CA LYS A 156 -14.97 -4.68 7.96
C LYS A 156 -15.75 -4.22 6.72
N PRO A 157 -16.42 -3.04 6.66
CA PRO A 157 -17.30 -2.73 5.52
C PRO A 157 -16.57 -2.18 4.29
N HIS A 158 -15.29 -1.83 4.39
CA HIS A 158 -14.60 -1.11 3.33
C HIS A 158 -14.21 -2.02 2.16
N TRP A 159 -13.65 -3.20 2.46
CA TRP A 159 -13.00 -4.05 1.47
C TRP A 159 -13.95 -4.73 0.49
N ASP A 160 -15.15 -5.11 0.93
CA ASP A 160 -16.16 -5.74 0.04
C ASP A 160 -16.49 -4.84 -1.16
N SER A 161 -16.44 -3.52 -0.99
CA SER A 161 -16.69 -2.53 -2.05
C SER A 161 -15.45 -2.13 -2.84
N VAL A 162 -14.25 -2.30 -2.27
CA VAL A 162 -12.97 -1.83 -2.82
C VAL A 162 -12.30 -2.91 -3.64
N VAL A 163 -12.32 -4.17 -3.18
CA VAL A 163 -11.71 -5.30 -3.88
C VAL A 163 -12.19 -5.41 -5.33
N PRO A 164 -13.51 -5.35 -5.64
CA PRO A 164 -13.96 -5.42 -7.04
C PRO A 164 -13.42 -4.27 -7.91
N LYS A 165 -13.26 -3.08 -7.34
CA LYS A 165 -12.71 -1.91 -8.07
C LYS A 165 -11.23 -2.07 -8.34
N LEU A 166 -10.47 -2.53 -7.35
CA LEU A 166 -9.04 -2.79 -7.50
C LEU A 166 -8.78 -3.95 -8.46
N GLU A 167 -9.60 -5.01 -8.41
CA GLU A 167 -9.52 -6.13 -9.34
C GLU A 167 -9.80 -5.66 -10.77
N ASN A 168 -10.86 -4.86 -10.98
CA ASN A 168 -11.16 -4.30 -12.29
C ASN A 168 -10.00 -3.42 -12.80
N PHE A 169 -9.45 -2.55 -11.95
CA PHE A 169 -8.30 -1.73 -12.30
C PHE A 169 -7.06 -2.58 -12.66
N TRP A 170 -6.78 -3.62 -11.89
CA TRP A 170 -5.71 -4.57 -12.19
C TRP A 170 -5.93 -5.25 -13.55
N ARG A 171 -7.11 -5.83 -13.78
CA ARG A 171 -7.43 -6.59 -15.00
C ARG A 171 -7.48 -5.74 -16.26
N VAL A 172 -7.99 -4.51 -16.17
CA VAL A 172 -8.23 -3.65 -17.33
C VAL A 172 -7.09 -2.69 -17.60
N CYS A 173 -6.36 -2.25 -16.58
CA CYS A 173 -5.31 -1.24 -16.73
C CYS A 173 -3.90 -1.82 -16.54
N VAL A 174 -3.67 -2.55 -15.44
CA VAL A 174 -2.30 -2.95 -15.06
C VAL A 174 -1.84 -4.19 -15.82
N LEU A 175 -2.64 -5.25 -15.82
CA LEU A 175 -2.28 -6.51 -16.47
C LEU A 175 -2.04 -6.35 -17.98
N PRO A 176 -2.89 -5.64 -18.76
CA PRO A 176 -2.62 -5.42 -20.19
C PRO A 176 -1.38 -4.54 -20.43
N GLU A 177 -1.10 -3.60 -19.53
CA GLU A 177 0.12 -2.80 -19.60
C GLU A 177 1.37 -3.66 -19.37
N ILE A 178 1.37 -4.51 -18.35
CA ILE A 178 2.50 -5.39 -18.05
C ILE A 178 2.74 -6.39 -19.18
N LEU A 179 1.68 -6.99 -19.73
CA LEU A 179 1.80 -8.03 -20.76
C LEU A 179 2.11 -7.49 -22.16
N GLY A 180 1.55 -6.34 -22.54
CA GLY A 180 1.59 -5.86 -23.93
C GLY A 180 1.93 -4.38 -24.08
N ARG A 181 2.26 -3.69 -22.99
CA ARG A 181 2.48 -2.23 -22.96
C ARG A 181 1.30 -1.45 -23.55
N TRP A 182 0.08 -1.93 -23.33
CA TRP A 182 -1.14 -1.50 -24.03
C TRP A 182 -1.34 0.02 -24.10
N SER A 183 -1.05 0.73 -23.01
CA SER A 183 -1.20 2.19 -22.89
C SER A 183 0.04 2.96 -23.31
N THR A 184 1.23 2.34 -23.28
CA THR A 184 2.50 3.03 -23.56
C THR A 184 3.14 2.68 -24.89
N ARG A 185 2.71 1.59 -25.55
CA ARG A 185 3.12 1.21 -26.90
C ARG A 185 2.55 2.24 -27.87
N ARG A 186 3.43 3.02 -28.50
CA ARG A 186 3.10 3.88 -29.63
C ARG A 186 3.15 3.05 -30.90
N ASP A 187 2.16 2.18 -31.09
CA ASP A 187 1.96 1.57 -32.40
C ASP A 187 1.03 2.47 -33.24
N PRO A 188 1.51 3.06 -34.35
CA PRO A 188 0.67 3.88 -35.23
C PRO A 188 -0.47 3.10 -35.91
N LEU A 189 -0.43 1.75 -35.92
CA LEU A 189 -1.48 0.90 -36.50
C LEU A 189 -2.49 0.43 -35.45
N GLY A 190 -2.16 0.49 -34.17
CA GLY A 190 -3.10 0.27 -33.07
C GLY A 190 -3.63 -1.16 -32.92
N TRP A 191 -2.97 -2.20 -33.43
CA TRP A 191 -3.38 -3.60 -33.23
C TRP A 191 -2.51 -4.29 -32.16
N LEU A 192 -3.10 -5.12 -31.29
CA LEU A 192 -2.33 -6.22 -30.70
C LEU A 192 -1.95 -7.10 -31.88
N ASP A 193 -0.67 -7.16 -32.22
CA ASP A 193 -0.22 -8.23 -33.08
C ASP A 193 -0.54 -9.58 -32.39
N CYS A 194 -0.83 -10.59 -33.21
CA CYS A 194 -1.14 -11.95 -32.75
C CYS A 194 -0.01 -12.53 -31.88
N VAL A 195 1.20 -11.95 -32.01
CA VAL A 195 2.42 -12.33 -31.30
C VAL A 195 2.30 -11.99 -29.81
N ILE A 196 1.86 -10.79 -29.43
CA ILE A 196 1.68 -10.43 -28.00
C ILE A 196 0.61 -11.29 -27.33
N ILE A 197 -0.51 -11.57 -28.01
CA ILE A 197 -1.56 -12.45 -27.47
C ILE A 197 -0.99 -13.85 -27.24
N HIS A 198 -0.18 -14.34 -28.18
CA HIS A 198 0.46 -15.65 -28.07
C HIS A 198 1.55 -15.68 -26.99
N GLU A 199 2.35 -14.63 -26.84
CA GLU A 199 3.38 -14.50 -25.79
C GLU A 199 2.75 -14.42 -24.40
N ALA A 200 1.70 -13.60 -24.22
CA ALA A 200 0.96 -13.51 -22.97
C ALA A 200 0.32 -14.86 -22.61
N GLN A 201 -0.26 -15.57 -23.58
CA GLN A 201 -0.78 -16.92 -23.39
C GLN A 201 0.32 -17.91 -22.97
N THR A 202 1.50 -17.82 -23.60
CA THR A 202 2.65 -18.69 -23.31
C THR A 202 3.19 -18.43 -21.90
N LEU A 203 3.34 -17.17 -21.50
CA LEU A 203 3.82 -16.78 -20.17
C LEU A 203 2.81 -17.18 -19.08
N LEU A 204 1.51 -16.96 -19.30
CA LEU A 204 0.47 -17.36 -18.34
C LEU A 204 0.40 -18.89 -18.19
N PHE A 205 0.56 -19.64 -19.27
CA PHE A 205 0.61 -21.10 -19.23
C PHE A 205 1.86 -21.64 -18.51
N GLN A 206 2.98 -20.92 -18.57
CA GLN A 206 4.18 -21.26 -17.80
C GLN A 206 3.99 -21.03 -16.30
N ILE A 207 3.20 -20.04 -15.92
CA ILE A 207 2.89 -19.69 -14.52
C ILE A 207 1.84 -20.65 -13.93
N ASP A 208 0.76 -20.94 -14.66
CA ASP A 208 -0.26 -21.90 -14.26
C ASP A 208 -0.84 -22.64 -15.47
N LYS A 209 -0.57 -23.95 -15.51
CA LYS A 209 -0.98 -24.85 -16.60
C LYS A 209 -2.50 -25.09 -16.66
N ASN A 210 -3.24 -24.71 -15.62
CA ASN A 210 -4.69 -24.89 -15.57
C ASN A 210 -5.48 -23.71 -16.17
N ILE A 211 -4.82 -22.60 -16.49
CA ILE A 211 -5.46 -21.44 -17.14
C ILE A 211 -5.90 -21.83 -18.57
N LYS A 212 -7.22 -21.84 -18.81
CA LYS A 212 -7.85 -22.06 -20.12
C LYS A 212 -8.81 -20.90 -20.42
N GLY A 213 -8.90 -20.46 -21.68
CA GLY A 213 -10.02 -19.58 -22.11
C GLY A 213 -9.75 -18.39 -23.03
N PHE A 214 -8.51 -18.07 -23.42
CA PHE A 214 -8.26 -16.90 -24.30
C PHE A 214 -8.42 -17.16 -25.81
N GLN A 215 -9.29 -18.10 -26.22
CA GLN A 215 -9.43 -18.54 -27.62
C GLN A 215 -10.22 -17.60 -28.56
N ARG A 216 -10.54 -16.37 -28.15
CA ARG A 216 -11.09 -15.37 -29.08
C ARG A 216 -10.11 -14.20 -29.24
N ALA A 217 -9.25 -14.33 -30.24
CA ALA A 217 -8.44 -13.25 -30.76
C ALA A 217 -9.35 -12.29 -31.56
N THR A 218 -9.97 -11.35 -30.88
CA THR A 218 -10.51 -10.13 -31.53
C THR A 218 -10.68 -9.07 -30.44
N LEU A 219 -9.55 -8.61 -29.91
CA LEU A 219 -9.51 -7.33 -29.22
C LEU A 219 -9.17 -6.29 -30.28
N GLY A 220 -10.14 -5.40 -30.54
CA GLY A 220 -10.03 -4.34 -31.53
C GLY A 220 -8.95 -3.31 -31.21
N ALA A 221 -8.89 -2.25 -32.00
CA ALA A 221 -7.79 -1.28 -31.95
C ALA A 221 -7.57 -0.70 -30.54
N VAL A 222 -6.29 -0.40 -30.22
CA VAL A 222 -5.69 0.07 -28.95
C VAL A 222 -6.41 1.26 -28.25
N ARG A 223 -7.50 1.79 -28.82
CA ARG A 223 -8.25 2.94 -28.29
C ARG A 223 -9.78 2.80 -28.27
N GLN A 224 -10.35 1.62 -28.51
CA GLN A 224 -11.79 1.42 -28.38
C GLN A 224 -12.12 0.46 -27.23
N PHE A 225 -12.24 1.04 -26.03
CA PHE A 225 -13.28 0.59 -25.12
C PHE A 225 -14.28 1.75 -25.04
N ASP A 226 -15.34 1.67 -25.85
CA ASP A 226 -16.55 2.38 -25.47
C ASP A 226 -16.98 1.83 -24.11
N VAL A 227 -17.28 2.73 -23.18
CA VAL A 227 -18.07 2.38 -22.00
C VAL A 227 -19.32 1.71 -22.55
N MET A 228 -19.53 0.42 -22.24
CA MET A 228 -20.79 -0.25 -22.50
C MET A 228 -21.86 0.38 -21.60
N ALA A 229 -22.31 1.58 -21.96
CA ALA A 229 -23.59 2.13 -21.56
C ALA A 229 -24.59 1.66 -22.61
N GLY A 230 -25.11 0.46 -22.40
CA GLY A 230 -26.21 -0.09 -23.17
C GLY A 230 -27.03 -0.98 -22.25
N ASP A 231 -28.27 -0.59 -22.00
CA ASP A 231 -29.21 -1.39 -21.24
C ASP A 231 -29.40 -2.75 -21.91
N PHE A 232 -29.38 -3.80 -21.08
CA PHE A 232 -29.69 -5.17 -21.45
C PHE A 232 -31.06 -5.27 -22.14
N ILE A 233 -31.08 -5.81 -23.36
CA ILE A 233 -32.16 -6.65 -23.89
C ILE A 233 -31.53 -7.83 -24.62
#